data_AF-A0A529NGM3-F1
#
_entry.id   AF-A0A529NGM3-F1
#
_cell.length_a   1.000
_cell.length_b   1.000
_cell.length_c   1.000
_cell.angle_alpha   90.00
_cell.angle_beta   90.00
_cell.angle_gamma   90.00
#
_symmetry.space_group_name_H-M   'P 1'
#
loop_
_entity.id
_entity.type
_entity.pdbx_description
1 polymer ?
#
loop_
_entity_poly.entity_id
_entity_poly.type
_entity_poly.pdbx_seq_one_letter_code
_entity_poly.pdbx_strand_id
1 'polypeptide(L)'
;HYAHIGEWSKAFPDATTWASPGVRQRARARHADVTFARDLEADPPEEWRRDMDQTLFPGGYFKEFIFFHQASKTLILTDTIINLELDMIDEPWRTVTKLTGMAHPHGRTFFGMRLPILLHRQKARAVI
;
A
#
# COMPACT_ATOMS: atom_id res chain seq x y z
N HIS A 1 -2.16 4.10 -6.36
CA HIS A 1 -1.93 5.56 -6.25
C HIS A 1 -0.72 6.04 -7.04
N TYR A 2 -0.82 6.11 -8.38
CA TYR A 2 0.29 6.67 -9.19
C TYR A 2 -0.15 7.77 -10.18
N ALA A 3 -1.43 8.09 -10.24
CA ALA A 3 -2.00 9.00 -11.24
C ALA A 3 -1.38 10.40 -11.20
N HIS A 4 -1.09 10.92 -10.01
CA HIS A 4 -0.55 12.27 -9.83
C HIS A 4 0.98 12.34 -9.73
N ILE A 5 1.69 11.20 -9.67
CA ILE A 5 3.16 11.20 -9.47
C ILE A 5 3.87 11.99 -10.57
N GLY A 6 3.35 11.99 -11.80
CA GLY A 6 3.90 12.80 -12.89
C GLY A 6 3.85 14.31 -12.63
N GLU A 7 2.73 14.81 -12.10
CA GLU A 7 2.57 16.22 -11.73
C GLU A 7 3.52 16.59 -10.58
N TRP A 8 3.59 15.74 -9.55
CA TRP A 8 4.51 15.91 -8.43
C TRP A 8 5.98 15.91 -8.87
N SER A 9 6.36 15.02 -9.78
CA SER A 9 7.73 14.96 -10.32
C SER A 9 8.11 16.24 -11.08
N LYS A 10 7.16 16.91 -11.74
CA LYS A 10 7.39 18.19 -12.41
C LYS A 10 7.55 19.34 -11.41
N ALA A 11 6.75 19.33 -10.34
CA ALA A 11 6.80 20.34 -9.29
C ALA A 11 8.04 20.22 -8.39
N PHE A 12 8.54 18.99 -8.20
CA PHE A 12 9.70 18.68 -7.35
C PHE A 12 10.73 17.87 -8.14
N PRO A 13 11.51 18.52 -9.02
CA PRO A 13 12.41 17.84 -9.94
C PRO A 13 13.53 17.06 -9.24
N ASP A 14 13.90 17.47 -8.02
CA ASP A 14 14.92 16.79 -7.21
C ASP A 14 14.37 15.56 -6.46
N ALA A 15 13.04 15.36 -6.45
CA ALA A 15 12.43 14.21 -5.79
C ALA A 15 12.58 12.95 -6.65
N THR A 16 13.08 11.87 -6.05
CA THR A 16 13.17 10.58 -6.74
C THR A 16 11.83 9.87 -6.72
N THR A 17 11.31 9.53 -7.91
CA THR A 17 10.07 8.76 -8.05
C THR A 17 10.34 7.26 -8.05
N TRP A 18 9.64 6.52 -7.17
CA TRP A 18 9.81 5.09 -7.00
C TRP A 18 8.56 4.32 -7.45
N ALA A 19 8.74 3.24 -8.20
CA ALA A 19 7.67 2.36 -8.66
C ALA A 19 7.58 1.08 -7.83
N SER A 20 6.38 0.75 -7.35
CA SER A 20 6.12 -0.59 -6.82
C SER A 20 6.00 -1.63 -7.95
N PRO A 21 6.18 -2.93 -7.67
CA PRO A 21 6.05 -4.01 -8.64
C PRO A 21 4.79 -3.92 -9.51
N GLY A 22 5.00 -3.91 -10.84
CA GLY A 22 3.94 -3.85 -11.85
C GLY A 22 3.33 -2.46 -12.06
N VAL A 23 3.69 -1.44 -11.28
CA VAL A 23 3.15 -0.08 -11.46
C VAL A 23 3.57 0.50 -12.82
N ARG A 24 4.84 0.35 -13.23
CA ARG A 24 5.30 0.82 -14.54
C ARG A 24 4.48 0.26 -15.71
N GLN A 25 4.22 -1.04 -15.70
CA GLN A 25 3.41 -1.69 -16.73
C GLN A 25 1.97 -1.17 -16.73
N ARG A 26 1.36 -1.04 -15.55
CA ARG A 26 -0.01 -0.49 -15.42
C ARG A 26 -0.10 0.98 -15.83
N ALA A 27 0.94 1.77 -15.56
CA ALA A 27 1.03 3.18 -15.96
C ALA A 27 1.09 3.30 -17.49
N ARG A 28 1.97 2.52 -18.15
CA ARG A 28 2.04 2.45 -19.61
C ARG A 28 0.73 2.01 -20.25
N ALA A 29 0.12 0.94 -19.75
CA ALA A 29 -1.15 0.42 -20.27
C ALA A 29 -2.32 1.42 -20.15
N ARG A 30 -2.24 2.33 -19.17
CA ARG A 30 -3.24 3.40 -18.97
C ARG A 30 -2.84 4.75 -19.56
N HIS A 31 -1.72 4.81 -20.31
CA HIS A 31 -1.18 6.04 -20.88
C HIS A 31 -1.02 7.16 -19.83
N ALA A 32 -0.64 6.77 -18.60
CA ALA A 32 -0.39 7.74 -17.53
C ALA A 32 0.93 8.48 -17.81
N ASP A 33 0.89 9.81 -17.76
CA ASP A 33 2.07 10.67 -17.87
C ASP A 33 2.87 10.61 -16.57
N VAL A 34 3.67 9.56 -16.39
CA VAL A 34 4.51 9.36 -15.21
C VAL A 34 5.81 8.64 -15.58
N THR A 35 6.92 9.18 -15.10
CA THR A 35 8.24 8.55 -15.18
C THR A 35 8.70 8.20 -13.78
N PHE A 36 9.04 6.93 -13.57
CA PHE A 36 9.65 6.46 -12.34
C PHE A 36 11.16 6.36 -12.52
N ALA A 37 11.92 6.97 -11.62
CA ALA A 37 13.38 6.91 -11.61
C ALA A 37 13.87 5.52 -11.15
N ARG A 38 13.23 4.94 -10.14
CA ARG A 38 13.67 3.67 -9.52
C ARG A 38 12.49 2.75 -9.23
N ASP A 39 12.79 1.49 -8.93
CA ASP A 39 11.81 0.48 -8.51
C ASP A 39 12.05 0.10 -7.05
N LEU A 40 10.97 -0.12 -6.30
CA LEU A 40 11.04 -0.59 -4.92
C LEU A 40 11.24 -2.12 -4.91
N GLU A 41 12.17 -2.55 -4.08
CA GLU A 41 12.50 -3.96 -3.86
C GLU A 41 12.12 -4.40 -2.44
N ALA A 42 12.26 -5.70 -2.14
CA ALA A 42 11.92 -6.21 -0.81
C ALA A 42 12.80 -5.59 0.28
N ASP A 43 14.10 -5.43 0.00
CA ASP A 43 15.05 -4.82 0.92
C ASP A 43 15.03 -3.30 0.81
N PRO A 44 15.18 -2.55 1.92
CA PRO A 44 15.22 -1.11 1.87
C PRO A 44 16.51 -0.61 1.19
N PRO A 45 16.41 0.37 0.28
CA PRO A 45 17.55 0.95 -0.40
C PRO A 45 18.41 1.82 0.53
N GLU A 46 19.63 2.15 0.12
CA GLU A 46 20.61 2.84 0.95
C GLU A 46 20.14 4.21 1.46
N GLU A 47 19.29 4.87 0.69
CA GLU A 47 18.72 6.18 0.97
C GLU A 47 17.94 6.23 2.28
N TRP A 48 17.32 5.13 2.71
CA TRP A 48 16.53 5.11 3.96
C TRP A 48 16.64 3.83 4.79
N ARG A 49 17.43 2.83 4.40
CA ARG A 49 17.58 1.56 5.16
C ARG A 49 18.02 1.72 6.61
N ARG A 50 18.60 2.87 6.98
CA ARG A 50 18.99 3.17 8.36
C ARG A 50 17.81 3.64 9.21
N ASP A 51 16.80 4.23 8.59
CA ASP A 51 15.69 4.90 9.29
C ASP A 51 14.39 4.09 9.19
N MET A 52 14.17 3.46 8.04
CA MET A 52 12.96 2.73 7.72
C MET A 52 13.28 1.33 7.24
N ASP A 53 12.53 0.37 7.79
CA ASP A 53 12.43 -0.96 7.22
C ASP A 53 11.26 -1.01 6.22
N GLN A 54 11.28 -1.96 5.29
CA GLN A 54 10.18 -2.11 4.32
C GLN A 54 9.88 -3.56 4.00
N THR A 55 8.64 -3.83 3.62
CA THR A 55 8.26 -5.16 3.14
C THR A 55 7.11 -5.07 2.16
N LEU A 56 7.06 -6.03 1.24
CA LEU A 56 5.94 -6.16 0.33
C LEU A 56 4.81 -6.95 1.03
N PHE A 57 3.63 -6.35 1.10
CA PHE A 57 2.46 -7.00 1.69
C PHE A 57 2.09 -8.28 0.93
N PRO A 58 1.90 -9.42 1.62
CA PRO A 58 1.64 -10.73 1.00
C PRO A 58 0.17 -10.91 0.58
N GLY A 59 -0.48 -9.85 0.07
CA GLY A 59 -1.91 -9.81 -0.27
C GLY A 59 -2.30 -10.47 -1.60
N GLY A 60 -1.40 -11.22 -2.24
CA GLY A 60 -1.62 -11.83 -3.55
C GLY A 60 -1.67 -10.79 -4.69
N TYR A 61 -2.86 -10.54 -5.25
CA TYR A 61 -3.04 -9.54 -6.32
C TYR A 61 -2.83 -8.11 -5.81
N PHE A 62 -3.14 -7.89 -4.53
CA PHE A 62 -2.91 -6.61 -3.88
C PHE A 62 -1.46 -6.51 -3.43
N LYS A 63 -0.69 -5.65 -4.11
CA LYS A 63 0.73 -5.42 -3.86
C LYS A 63 0.93 -4.00 -3.33
N GLU A 64 1.30 -3.91 -2.07
CA GLU A 64 1.57 -2.66 -1.37
C GLU A 64 2.89 -2.80 -0.61
N PHE A 65 3.70 -1.75 -0.62
CA PHE A 65 4.85 -1.65 0.29
C PHE A 65 4.41 -1.05 1.61
N ILE A 66 4.80 -1.73 2.68
CA ILE A 66 4.63 -1.29 4.05
C ILE A 66 5.98 -0.78 4.54
N PHE A 67 5.98 0.38 5.18
CA PHE A 67 7.18 0.97 5.76
C PHE A 67 7.07 1.01 7.27
N PHE A 68 8.16 0.69 7.97
CA PHE A 68 8.24 0.81 9.42
C PHE A 68 9.37 1.77 9.79
N HIS A 69 9.00 2.94 10.31
CA HIS A 69 9.97 3.92 10.78
C HIS A 69 10.48 3.55 12.17
N GLN A 70 11.76 3.22 12.26
CA GLN A 70 12.33 2.55 13.43
C GLN A 70 12.40 3.44 14.67
N ALA A 71 12.70 4.73 14.48
CA ALA A 71 12.90 5.68 15.58
C ALA A 71 11.58 6.00 16.30
N SER A 72 10.51 6.27 15.55
CA SER A 72 9.20 6.61 16.13
C SER A 72 8.30 5.39 16.38
N LYS A 73 8.72 4.19 15.98
CA LYS A 73 7.90 2.96 16.04
C LYS A 73 6.58 3.11 15.28
N THR A 74 6.61 3.81 14.16
CA THR A 74 5.43 4.09 13.34
C THR A 74 5.37 3.17 12.14
N LEU A 75 4.24 2.48 11.98
CA LEU A 75 3.94 1.69 10.80
C LEU A 75 3.15 2.55 9.81
N ILE A 76 3.69 2.71 8.61
CA ILE A 76 3.07 3.48 7.53
C ILE A 76 2.41 2.49 6.58
N LEU A 77 1.09 2.62 6.48
CA LEU A 77 0.22 1.83 5.61
C LEU A 77 -0.57 2.79 4.73
N THR A 78 -0.92 2.35 3.55
CA THR A 78 -1.85 3.00 2.63
C THR A 78 -3.16 2.24 2.65
N ASP A 79 -3.50 1.47 1.61
CA ASP A 79 -4.83 0.87 1.49
C ASP A 79 -4.96 -0.50 2.18
N THR A 80 -3.90 -1.01 2.80
CA THR A 80 -3.95 -2.27 3.57
C THR A 80 -4.93 -2.16 4.74
N ILE A 81 -5.08 -0.99 5.36
CA ILE A 81 -6.08 -0.75 6.41
C ILE A 81 -6.97 0.40 5.97
N ILE A 82 -8.27 0.15 5.94
CA ILE A 82 -9.27 1.12 5.52
C ILE A 82 -10.18 1.43 6.71
N ASN A 83 -10.34 2.72 6.98
CA ASN A 83 -11.12 3.22 8.12
C ASN A 83 -12.00 4.39 7.66
N LEU A 84 -13.16 4.06 7.10
CA LEU A 84 -14.06 5.02 6.46
C LEU A 84 -15.22 5.42 7.38
N GLU A 85 -15.52 6.71 7.40
CA GLU A 85 -16.66 7.30 8.11
C GLU A 85 -17.94 7.04 7.31
N LEU A 86 -18.92 6.36 7.93
CA LEU A 86 -20.11 5.87 7.22
C LEU A 86 -21.09 6.99 6.85
N ASP A 87 -21.10 8.09 7.59
CA ASP A 87 -21.87 9.29 7.33
C ASP A 87 -21.41 10.02 6.05
N MET A 88 -20.15 9.84 5.66
CA MET A 88 -19.57 10.39 4.42
C MET A 88 -19.81 9.52 3.17
N ILE A 89 -20.51 8.39 3.31
CA ILE A 89 -20.74 7.43 2.23
C ILE A 89 -22.24 7.21 2.03
N ASP A 90 -22.73 7.33 0.79
CA ASP A 90 -24.13 7.03 0.46
C ASP A 90 -24.40 5.53 0.28
N GLU A 91 -25.68 5.16 0.33
CA GLU A 91 -26.08 3.79 -0.02
C GLU A 91 -25.91 3.54 -1.53
N PRO A 92 -25.54 2.31 -1.95
CA PRO A 92 -25.37 1.10 -1.14
C PRO A 92 -23.97 0.93 -0.52
N TRP A 93 -23.04 1.84 -0.82
CA TRP A 93 -21.63 1.71 -0.43
C TRP A 93 -21.44 1.79 1.08
N ARG A 94 -22.29 2.54 1.79
CA ARG A 94 -22.31 2.57 3.26
C ARG A 94 -22.51 1.16 3.83
N THR A 95 -23.52 0.44 3.34
CA THR A 95 -23.78 -0.95 3.74
C THR A 95 -22.61 -1.87 3.40
N VAL A 96 -22.04 -1.77 2.19
CA VAL A 96 -20.88 -2.58 1.78
C VAL A 96 -19.67 -2.32 2.69
N THR A 97 -19.35 -1.06 2.97
CA THR A 97 -18.24 -0.66 3.85
C THR A 97 -18.41 -1.21 5.27
N LYS A 98 -19.64 -1.18 5.79
CA LYS A 98 -19.97 -1.76 7.11
C LYS A 98 -19.76 -3.28 7.12
N LEU A 99 -20.32 -4.00 6.15
CA LEU A 99 -20.26 -5.47 6.10
C LEU A 99 -18.85 -6.02 5.84
N THR A 100 -18.05 -5.29 5.08
CA THR A 100 -16.65 -5.68 4.76
C THR A 100 -15.68 -5.36 5.90
N GLY A 101 -16.15 -4.62 6.92
CA GLY A 101 -15.39 -4.25 8.10
C GLY A 101 -14.42 -3.10 7.86
N MET A 102 -14.69 -2.22 6.91
CA MET A 102 -13.86 -1.05 6.61
C MET A 102 -14.32 0.21 7.36
N ALA A 103 -15.38 0.10 8.17
CA ALA A 103 -16.01 1.24 8.84
C ALA A 103 -15.27 1.69 10.11
N HIS A 104 -15.14 3.01 10.27
CA HIS A 104 -14.71 3.69 11.49
C HIS A 104 -15.61 3.36 12.70
N PRO A 105 -15.06 3.23 13.94
CA PRO A 105 -13.66 3.43 14.35
C PRO A 105 -12.78 2.17 14.29
N HIS A 106 -13.34 1.02 13.88
CA HIS A 106 -12.66 -0.27 13.93
C HIS A 106 -12.32 -0.78 12.53
N GLY A 107 -12.01 0.14 11.61
CA GLY A 107 -11.56 -0.16 10.27
C GLY A 107 -10.37 -1.10 10.27
N ARG A 108 -10.36 -2.00 9.32
CA ARG A 108 -9.40 -3.11 9.22
C ARG A 108 -9.23 -3.47 7.76
N THR A 109 -8.24 -4.30 7.47
CA THR A 109 -8.02 -4.82 6.13
C THR A 109 -9.29 -5.44 5.57
N PHE A 110 -9.60 -5.10 4.32
CA PHE A 110 -10.78 -5.58 3.59
C PHE A 110 -10.91 -7.10 3.72
N PHE A 111 -12.13 -7.59 4.00
CA PHE A 111 -12.38 -9.00 4.30
C PHE A 111 -11.74 -9.97 3.29
N GLY A 112 -11.83 -9.68 1.98
CA GLY A 112 -11.26 -10.51 0.93
C GLY A 112 -9.74 -10.70 1.01
N MET A 113 -9.02 -9.79 1.66
CA MET A 113 -7.56 -9.88 1.85
C MET A 113 -7.17 -10.60 3.15
N ARG A 114 -8.09 -10.82 4.10
CA ARG A 114 -7.75 -11.47 5.37
C ARG A 114 -7.41 -12.94 5.22
N LEU A 115 -8.07 -13.63 4.30
CA LEU A 115 -7.85 -15.06 4.08
C LEU A 115 -6.43 -15.36 3.56
N PRO A 116 -5.91 -14.65 2.52
CA PRO A 116 -4.49 -14.77 2.12
C PRO A 116 -3.52 -14.52 3.28
N ILE A 117 -3.75 -13.48 4.10
CA ILE A 117 -2.89 -13.14 5.24
C ILE A 117 -2.86 -14.29 6.25
N LEU A 118 -4.02 -14.85 6.61
CA LEU A 118 -4.11 -15.97 7.56
C LEU A 118 -3.34 -17.19 7.05
N LEU A 119 -3.48 -17.54 5.77
CA LEU A 119 -2.74 -18.62 5.14
C LEU A 119 -1.23 -18.36 5.15
N HIS A 120 -0.81 -17.13 4.85
CA HIS A 120 0.61 -16.73 4.92
C HIS A 120 1.15 -16.79 6.36
N ARG A 121 0.38 -16.36 7.37
CA ARG A 121 0.77 -16.47 8.78
C ARG A 121 0.92 -17.91 9.23
N GLN A 122 0.04 -18.81 8.79
CA GLN A 122 0.17 -20.25 9.08
C GLN A 122 1.45 -20.82 8.47
N LYS A 123 1.75 -20.49 7.20
CA LYS A 123 3.00 -20.90 6.54
C LYS A 123 4.23 -20.36 7.26
N ALA A 124 4.25 -19.09 7.63
CA ALA A 124 5.37 -18.48 8.35
C ALA A 124 5.60 -19.11 9.73
N ARG A 125 4.53 -19.48 10.45
CA ARG A 125 4.62 -20.16 11.74
C ARG A 125 5.04 -21.63 11.64
N ALA A 126 4.75 -22.31 10.54
CA ALA A 126 5.13 -23.71 10.34
C ALA A 126 6.62 -23.91 9.97
N VAL A 127 7.33 -22.82 9.72
CA VAL A 127 8.77 -22.79 9.38
C VAL A 127 9.65 -22.53 10.61
N ILE A 128 9.02 -22.22 11.77
CA ILE A 128 9.65 -22.08 13.09
C ILE A 128 9.41 -23.36 13.88
#